data_AF-A0A962X7G9-F1
#
_entry.id   AF-A0A962X7G9-F1
#
_cell.length_a   1.000
_cell.length_b   1.000
_cell.length_c   1.000
_cell.angle_alpha   90.00
_cell.angle_beta   90.00
_cell.angle_gamma   90.00
#
_symmetry.space_group_name_H-M   'P 1'
#
loop_
_entity.id
_entity.type
_entity.pdbx_description
1 polymer ?
#
loop_
_entity_poly.entity_id
_entity_poly.type
_entity_poly.pdbx_seq_one_letter_code
_entity_poly.pdbx_strand_id
1 'polypeptide(L)'
;MATNSDGDQKAPPLWQWINLADYRPPTMSVNVVTENWWATLGRRPRHDDDDSETINRVNGLEVLSDEQLMQIVPDPDWRDAAAALNDALQDDLINLQPNRLTVFVVGPPHGGVEWILRQWAKQCQWCILEPPTPEQILANDLNWLSAKRTDERDWVLPALERVYLRHAAGLGLVRQFLR
;
A
#
# COMPACT_ATOMS: atom_id res chain seq x y z
N MET A 1 -27.43 10.73 45.23
CA MET A 1 -26.09 11.35 45.21
C MET A 1 -25.06 10.25 44.99
N ALA A 2 -24.12 10.48 44.05
CA ALA A 2 -23.05 9.60 43.53
C ALA A 2 -23.54 8.41 42.67
N THR A 3 -23.59 8.41 41.33
CA THR A 3 -22.60 8.61 40.23
C THR A 3 -21.51 7.54 40.11
N ASN A 4 -21.55 6.78 39.01
CA ASN A 4 -20.50 6.58 38.00
C ASN A 4 -20.93 5.39 37.13
N SER A 5 -21.65 5.62 36.02
CA SER A 5 -21.10 5.96 34.69
C SER A 5 -20.11 4.91 34.21
N ASP A 6 -20.68 3.81 33.74
CA ASP A 6 -19.99 2.76 33.00
C ASP A 6 -19.58 3.37 31.64
N GLY A 7 -18.31 3.73 31.54
CA GLY A 7 -17.73 4.29 30.32
C GLY A 7 -17.59 3.17 29.31
N ASP A 8 -18.48 3.17 28.33
CA ASP A 8 -18.47 2.33 27.14
C ASP A 8 -17.12 2.49 26.42
N GLN A 9 -16.14 1.64 26.76
CA GLN A 9 -14.82 1.62 26.13
C GLN A 9 -14.99 1.02 24.74
N LYS A 10 -15.32 1.89 23.78
CA LYS A 10 -15.36 1.57 22.36
C LYS A 10 -14.01 0.97 21.98
N ALA A 11 -14.01 -0.27 21.48
CA ALA A 11 -12.81 -0.94 21.01
C ALA A 11 -12.06 -0.03 20.01
N PRO A 12 -10.71 -0.01 20.06
CA PRO A 12 -9.95 0.82 19.13
C PRO A 12 -10.30 0.42 17.68
N PRO A 13 -10.42 1.40 16.77
CA PRO A 13 -10.71 1.12 15.37
C PRO A 13 -9.62 0.19 14.80
N LEU A 14 -10.04 -0.74 13.92
CA LEU A 14 -9.12 -1.71 13.29
C LEU A 14 -8.06 -1.03 12.42
N TRP A 15 -8.37 0.17 11.91
CA TRP A 15 -7.50 0.95 11.06
C TRP A 15 -7.38 2.38 11.59
N GLN A 16 -6.16 2.92 11.53
CA GLN A 16 -5.87 4.31 11.82
C GLN A 16 -4.90 4.86 10.78
N TRP A 17 -5.23 6.02 10.21
CA TRP A 17 -4.31 6.76 9.36
C TRP A 17 -3.33 7.56 10.22
N ILE A 18 -2.05 7.51 9.88
CA ILE A 18 -0.99 8.25 10.59
C ILE A 18 -0.40 9.27 9.61
N ASN A 19 -0.47 10.55 9.96
CA ASN A 19 0.16 11.61 9.16
C ASN A 19 1.68 11.36 9.09
N LEU A 20 2.32 11.70 7.97
CA LEU A 20 3.76 11.51 7.81
C LEU A 20 4.58 12.27 8.88
N ALA A 21 4.10 13.42 9.35
CA ALA A 21 4.73 14.18 10.43
C ALA A 21 4.73 13.42 11.77
N ASP A 22 3.74 12.55 11.98
CA ASP A 22 3.54 11.77 13.19
C ASP A 22 4.04 10.33 13.05
N TYR A 23 4.48 9.93 11.84
CA TYR A 23 5.02 8.60 11.60
C TYR A 23 6.30 8.40 12.42
N ARG A 24 6.23 7.45 13.34
CA ARG A 24 7.41 6.96 14.06
C ARG A 24 7.73 5.56 13.55
N PRO A 25 8.98 5.29 13.15
CA PRO A 25 9.38 3.92 12.87
C PRO A 25 9.09 3.11 14.14
N PRO A 26 8.58 1.88 14.01
CA PRO A 26 8.29 1.06 15.18
C PRO A 26 9.56 0.96 16.04
N THR A 27 9.50 1.54 17.23
CA THR A 27 10.57 1.40 18.22
C THR A 27 10.57 -0.07 18.61
N MET A 28 11.60 -0.80 18.17
CA MET A 28 11.80 -2.22 18.43
C MET A 28 11.32 -2.59 19.84
N SER A 29 10.17 -3.24 19.93
CA SER A 29 9.70 -3.82 21.19
C SER A 29 10.54 -5.07 21.44
N VAL A 30 11.59 -4.91 22.25
CA VAL A 30 12.30 -5.95 23.02
C VAL A 30 12.75 -7.20 22.25
N ASN A 31 14.07 -7.33 22.06
CA ASN A 31 14.81 -8.55 21.75
C ASN A 31 14.36 -9.32 20.49
N VAL A 32 14.39 -8.68 19.33
CA VAL A 32 14.84 -9.42 18.15
C VAL A 32 16.35 -9.56 18.32
N VAL A 33 16.80 -10.78 18.61
CA VAL A 33 18.22 -11.15 18.68
C VAL A 33 18.86 -10.84 17.33
N THR A 34 19.38 -9.63 17.20
CA THR A 34 20.17 -9.18 16.04
C THR A 34 21.61 -9.00 16.44
N GLU A 35 22.23 -10.05 16.99
CA GLU A 35 23.68 -10.16 16.96
C GLU A 35 24.01 -11.62 16.59
N ASN A 36 24.83 -11.78 15.54
CA ASN A 36 25.47 -13.03 15.10
C ASN A 36 24.77 -14.04 14.17
N TRP A 37 23.59 -13.81 13.60
CA TRP A 37 23.11 -14.67 12.50
C TRP A 37 24.09 -14.69 11.29
N TRP A 38 24.62 -13.53 10.90
CA TRP A 38 25.51 -13.41 9.73
C TRP A 38 26.94 -13.89 10.02
N ALA A 39 27.33 -13.99 11.29
CA ALA A 39 28.65 -14.47 11.70
C ALA A 39 28.73 -16.00 11.71
N THR A 40 27.62 -16.71 11.93
CA THR A 40 27.55 -18.18 11.81
C THR A 40 27.50 -18.68 10.36
N LEU A 41 27.23 -17.79 9.39
CA LEU A 41 27.27 -18.10 7.95
C LEU A 41 28.71 -18.18 7.39
N GLY A 42 29.71 -17.76 8.17
CA GLY A 42 31.12 -17.75 7.76
C GLY A 42 31.96 -18.86 8.37
N ARG A 43 31.98 -20.02 7.70
CA ARG A 43 32.98 -21.12 7.77
C ARG A 43 32.84 -22.17 8.89
N ARG A 44 32.39 -23.36 8.49
CA ARG A 44 33.13 -24.62 8.76
C ARG A 44 33.31 -25.41 7.46
N PRO A 45 34.45 -26.08 7.26
CA PRO A 45 34.68 -26.92 6.09
C PRO A 45 34.07 -28.31 6.27
N ARG A 46 33.33 -28.75 5.25
CA ARG A 46 33.14 -30.12 4.75
C ARG A 46 32.84 -31.22 5.79
N HIS A 47 31.56 -31.60 5.85
CA HIS A 47 31.16 -33.00 6.00
C HIS A 47 30.25 -33.31 4.79
N ASP A 48 30.68 -34.26 3.95
CA ASP A 48 29.89 -34.80 2.83
C ASP A 48 28.65 -35.51 3.39
N ASP A 49 27.58 -35.53 2.59
CA ASP A 49 26.32 -36.26 2.75
C ASP A 49 25.27 -35.71 3.74
N ASP A 50 24.49 -34.68 3.35
CA ASP A 50 23.00 -34.65 3.50
C ASP A 50 22.26 -33.42 2.90
N ASP A 51 22.92 -32.55 2.13
CA ASP A 51 22.30 -31.30 1.63
C ASP A 51 21.17 -31.50 0.58
N SER A 52 20.91 -32.75 0.18
CA SER A 52 19.88 -33.08 -0.81
C SER A 52 18.45 -33.14 -0.22
N GLU A 53 18.29 -33.33 1.10
CA GLU A 53 16.94 -33.49 1.69
C GLU A 53 16.23 -32.16 1.95
N THR A 54 16.96 -31.10 2.31
CA THR A 54 16.35 -29.81 2.71
C THR A 54 15.80 -29.04 1.50
N ILE A 55 16.49 -29.10 0.36
CA ILE A 55 16.02 -28.47 -0.90
C ILE A 55 14.80 -29.21 -1.45
N ASN A 56 14.71 -30.53 -1.26
CA ASN A 56 13.55 -31.32 -1.68
C ASN A 56 12.27 -31.01 -0.88
N ARG A 57 12.37 -30.54 0.38
CA ARG A 57 11.19 -30.16 1.18
C ARG A 57 10.49 -28.88 0.69
N VAL A 58 11.24 -27.93 0.12
CA VAL A 58 10.65 -26.73 -0.51
C VAL A 58 9.96 -27.09 -1.83
N ASN A 59 10.49 -28.06 -2.56
CA ASN A 59 9.87 -28.59 -3.78
C ASN A 59 8.61 -29.42 -3.52
N GLY A 60 8.38 -29.85 -2.28
CA GLY A 60 7.17 -30.56 -1.83
C GLY A 60 6.11 -29.65 -1.21
N LEU A 61 6.26 -28.33 -1.29
CA LEU A 61 5.21 -27.40 -0.87
C LEU A 61 4.07 -27.47 -1.89
N GLU A 62 2.99 -28.16 -1.53
CA GLU A 62 1.74 -28.09 -2.27
C GLU A 62 1.19 -26.67 -2.14
N VAL A 63 1.02 -26.00 -3.30
CA VAL A 63 0.36 -24.70 -3.36
C VAL A 63 -1.11 -24.96 -3.03
N LEU A 64 -1.58 -24.34 -1.94
CA LEU A 64 -2.99 -24.36 -1.57
C LEU A 64 -3.84 -23.83 -2.73
N SER A 65 -5.01 -24.44 -2.94
CA SER A 65 -5.95 -23.88 -3.92
C SER A 65 -6.43 -22.49 -3.47
N ASP A 66 -6.86 -21.65 -4.42
CA ASP A 66 -7.37 -20.31 -4.12
C ASP A 66 -8.52 -20.35 -3.09
N GLU A 67 -9.35 -21.40 -3.14
CA GLU A 67 -10.43 -21.65 -2.19
C GLU A 67 -9.92 -21.94 -0.77
N GLN A 68 -8.86 -22.75 -0.65
CA GLN A 68 -8.22 -23.03 0.64
C GLN A 68 -7.49 -21.80 1.18
N LEU A 69 -6.84 -21.03 0.31
CA LEU A 69 -6.23 -19.76 0.68
C LEU A 69 -7.27 -18.79 1.23
N MET A 70 -8.42 -18.63 0.57
CA MET A 70 -9.50 -17.75 1.04
C MET A 70 -10.10 -18.16 2.39
N GLN A 71 -10.13 -19.47 2.69
CA GLN A 71 -10.60 -19.94 4.00
C GLN A 71 -9.63 -19.61 5.14
N ILE A 72 -8.32 -19.60 4.85
CA ILE A 72 -7.27 -19.41 5.87
C ILE A 72 -6.89 -17.93 5.99
N VAL A 73 -6.83 -17.23 4.86
CA VAL A 73 -6.47 -15.82 4.74
C VAL A 73 -7.47 -15.17 3.77
N PRO A 74 -8.67 -14.79 4.25
CA PRO A 74 -9.62 -14.08 3.40
C PRO A 74 -9.02 -12.73 2.97
N ASP A 75 -9.47 -12.24 1.81
CA ASP A 75 -9.07 -10.92 1.33
C ASP A 75 -9.42 -9.84 2.37
N PRO A 76 -8.51 -8.91 2.67
CA PRO A 76 -8.79 -7.86 3.63
C PRO A 76 -9.96 -6.99 3.16
N ASP A 77 -10.85 -6.65 4.08
CA ASP A 77 -11.88 -5.64 3.81
C ASP A 77 -11.27 -4.24 3.91
N TRP A 78 -11.14 -3.58 2.76
CA TRP A 78 -10.54 -2.26 2.64
C TRP A 78 -11.53 -1.11 2.91
N ARG A 79 -12.82 -1.39 3.17
CA ARG A 79 -13.84 -0.35 3.40
C ARG A 79 -13.56 0.48 4.65
N ASP A 80 -13.14 -0.16 5.74
CA ASP A 80 -12.82 0.50 7.00
C ASP A 80 -11.55 1.35 6.87
N ALA A 81 -10.55 0.85 6.14
CA ALA A 81 -9.33 1.59 5.85
C ALA A 81 -9.60 2.83 4.98
N ALA A 82 -10.50 2.72 3.98
CA ALA A 82 -10.93 3.84 3.17
C ALA A 82 -11.72 4.89 3.99
N ALA A 83 -12.57 4.45 4.91
CA ALA A 83 -13.26 5.35 5.83
C ALA A 83 -12.28 6.08 6.77
N ALA A 84 -11.29 5.37 7.34
CA ALA A 84 -10.26 5.96 8.17
C ALA A 84 -9.39 6.99 7.40
N LEU A 85 -9.09 6.72 6.12
CA LEU A 85 -8.42 7.68 5.24
C LEU A 85 -9.28 8.91 4.99
N ASN A 86 -10.57 8.72 4.71
CA ASN A 86 -11.52 9.81 4.51
C ASN A 86 -11.56 10.72 5.75
N ASP A 87 -11.79 10.15 6.93
CA ASP A 87 -11.89 10.92 8.18
C ASP A 87 -10.61 11.70 8.48
N ALA A 88 -9.44 11.13 8.17
CA ALA A 88 -8.16 11.79 8.38
C ALA A 88 -7.88 12.94 7.40
N LEU A 89 -8.52 12.95 6.22
CA LEU A 89 -8.30 13.95 5.18
C LEU A 89 -9.49 14.90 4.98
N GLN A 90 -10.66 14.59 5.54
CA GLN A 90 -11.90 15.31 5.28
C GLN A 90 -11.81 16.80 5.64
N ASP A 91 -11.24 17.11 6.81
CA ASP A 91 -11.06 18.49 7.24
C ASP A 91 -10.10 19.25 6.31
N ASP A 92 -9.02 18.62 5.90
CA ASP A 92 -8.06 19.22 4.96
C ASP A 92 -8.69 19.43 3.58
N LEU A 93 -9.45 18.45 3.07
CA LEU A 93 -10.13 18.54 1.78
C LEU A 93 -11.20 19.63 1.74
N ILE A 94 -11.95 19.83 2.84
CA ILE A 94 -13.01 20.85 2.93
C ILE A 94 -12.44 22.26 3.06
N ASN A 95 -11.33 22.41 3.80
CA ASN A 95 -10.77 23.73 4.11
C ASN A 95 -9.82 24.28 3.03
N LEU A 96 -9.43 23.48 2.05
CA LEU A 96 -8.43 23.85 1.05
C LEU A 96 -9.08 24.25 -0.28
N GLN A 97 -8.52 25.28 -0.92
CA GLN A 97 -9.06 25.81 -2.18
C GLN A 97 -9.04 24.74 -3.29
N PRO A 98 -10.11 24.62 -4.10
CA PRO A 98 -10.30 23.53 -5.07
C PRO A 98 -9.28 23.49 -6.22
N ASN A 99 -8.39 24.47 -6.33
CA ASN A 99 -7.53 24.61 -7.51
C ASN A 99 -6.14 23.96 -7.38
N ARG A 100 -5.73 23.38 -6.22
CA ARG A 100 -4.31 22.97 -6.03
C ARG A 100 -4.00 21.83 -5.06
N LEU A 101 -4.94 20.99 -4.63
CA LEU A 101 -4.57 19.90 -3.73
C LEU A 101 -4.17 18.63 -4.50
N THR A 102 -2.89 18.28 -4.44
CA THR A 102 -2.40 16.93 -4.79
C THR A 102 -1.92 16.27 -3.52
N VAL A 103 -2.63 15.22 -3.08
CA VAL A 103 -2.27 14.45 -1.88
C VAL A 103 -1.57 13.17 -2.31
N PHE A 104 -0.40 12.91 -1.74
CA PHE A 104 0.31 11.64 -1.92
C PHE A 104 0.07 10.74 -0.72
N VAL A 105 -0.43 9.55 -0.99
CA VAL A 105 -0.68 8.51 -0.01
C VAL A 105 0.45 7.48 -0.15
N VAL A 106 1.32 7.39 0.85
CA VAL A 106 2.49 6.50 0.84
C VAL A 106 2.34 5.48 1.96
N GLY A 107 2.52 4.21 1.62
CA GLY A 107 2.48 3.11 2.57
C GLY A 107 3.55 2.05 2.26
N PRO A 108 3.68 1.04 3.14
CA PRO A 108 4.62 -0.04 2.92
C PRO A 108 4.27 -0.87 1.66
N PRO A 109 5.26 -1.54 1.05
CA PRO A 109 5.00 -2.48 -0.05
C PRO A 109 3.96 -3.52 0.34
N HIS A 110 3.05 -3.85 -0.58
CA HIS A 110 1.94 -4.77 -0.35
C HIS A 110 0.98 -4.38 0.80
N GLY A 111 1.07 -3.16 1.33
CA GLY A 111 0.18 -2.65 2.39
C GLY A 111 -1.24 -2.30 1.94
N GLY A 112 -1.61 -2.64 0.70
CA GLY A 112 -2.97 -2.45 0.20
C GLY A 112 -3.36 -1.03 -0.18
N VAL A 113 -2.40 -0.09 -0.27
CA VAL A 113 -2.68 1.32 -0.62
C VAL A 113 -3.51 1.46 -1.90
N GLU A 114 -3.19 0.67 -2.94
CA GLU A 114 -3.96 0.66 -4.19
C GLU A 114 -5.44 0.36 -3.92
N TRP A 115 -5.72 -0.68 -3.12
CA TRP A 115 -7.08 -1.11 -2.80
C TRP A 115 -7.82 -0.10 -1.93
N ILE A 116 -7.15 0.47 -0.94
CA ILE A 116 -7.69 1.55 -0.09
C ILE A 116 -8.11 2.73 -0.95
N LEU A 117 -7.24 3.21 -1.84
CA LEU A 117 -7.52 4.33 -2.74
C LEU A 117 -8.67 4.04 -3.71
N ARG A 118 -8.75 2.82 -4.25
CA ARG A 118 -9.88 2.39 -5.11
C ARG A 118 -11.20 2.36 -4.34
N GLN A 119 -11.21 1.88 -3.09
CA GLN A 119 -12.42 1.88 -2.27
C GLN A 119 -12.82 3.30 -1.87
N TRP A 120 -11.86 4.13 -1.51
CA TRP A 120 -12.09 5.53 -1.16
C TRP A 120 -12.67 6.32 -2.35
N ALA A 121 -12.09 6.17 -3.53
CA ALA A 121 -12.62 6.78 -4.76
C ALA A 121 -14.08 6.34 -5.04
N LYS A 122 -14.42 5.06 -4.81
CA LYS A 122 -15.80 4.57 -4.93
C LYS A 122 -16.73 5.22 -3.91
N GLN A 123 -16.32 5.34 -2.65
CA GLN A 123 -17.11 5.97 -1.58
C GLN A 123 -17.38 7.46 -1.87
N CYS A 124 -16.37 8.18 -2.38
CA CYS A 124 -16.46 9.60 -2.75
C CYS A 124 -17.06 9.85 -4.15
N GLN A 125 -17.38 8.79 -4.91
CA GLN A 125 -17.83 8.86 -6.32
C GLN A 125 -16.85 9.58 -7.26
N TRP A 126 -15.56 9.49 -6.95
CA TRP A 126 -14.47 10.06 -7.71
C TRP A 126 -14.06 9.19 -8.90
N CYS A 127 -13.39 9.80 -9.87
CA CYS A 127 -12.89 9.08 -11.03
C CYS A 127 -11.61 8.30 -10.69
N ILE A 128 -11.52 7.04 -11.10
CA ILE A 128 -10.27 6.29 -11.01
C ILE A 128 -9.47 6.54 -12.30
N LEU A 129 -8.26 7.05 -12.15
CA LEU A 129 -7.27 7.17 -13.20
C LEU A 129 -6.43 5.89 -13.20
N GLU A 130 -6.63 5.05 -14.22
CA GLU A 130 -5.79 3.87 -14.39
C GLU A 130 -4.39 4.26 -14.89
N PRO A 131 -3.32 3.60 -14.39
CA PRO A 131 -1.98 3.86 -14.86
C PRO A 131 -1.80 3.43 -16.33
N PRO A 132 -0.90 4.08 -17.08
CA PRO A 132 -0.63 3.72 -18.47
C PRO A 132 0.01 2.32 -18.58
N THR A 133 -0.17 1.67 -19.73
CA THR A 133 0.53 0.41 -20.02
C THR A 133 2.03 0.67 -20.31
N PRO A 134 2.90 -0.34 -20.18
CA PRO A 134 4.32 -0.19 -20.54
C PRO A 134 4.53 0.34 -21.96
N GLU A 135 3.71 -0.10 -22.92
CA GLU A 135 3.75 0.35 -24.31
C GLU A 135 3.44 1.84 -24.44
N GLN A 136 2.43 2.32 -23.70
CA GLN A 136 2.07 3.74 -23.64
C GLN A 136 3.19 4.57 -23.00
N ILE A 137 3.83 4.07 -21.94
CA ILE A 137 4.96 4.74 -21.28
C ILE A 137 6.14 4.86 -22.27
N LEU A 138 6.47 3.79 -22.99
CA LEU A 138 7.55 3.79 -23.98
C LEU A 138 7.26 4.71 -25.16
N ALA A 139 5.98 4.82 -25.56
CA ALA A 139 5.52 5.75 -26.59
C ALA A 139 5.43 7.21 -26.12
N ASN A 140 5.65 7.50 -24.83
CA ASN A 140 5.39 8.80 -24.21
C ASN A 140 3.96 9.30 -24.50
N ASP A 141 2.99 8.39 -24.45
CA ASP A 141 1.57 8.67 -24.66
C ASP A 141 0.98 9.35 -23.41
N LEU A 142 0.37 10.52 -23.59
CA LEU A 142 -0.29 11.29 -22.54
C LEU A 142 -1.82 11.16 -22.54
N ASN A 143 -2.39 10.44 -23.50
CA ASN A 143 -3.84 10.36 -23.66
C ASN A 143 -4.54 9.76 -22.43
N TRP A 144 -3.87 8.87 -21.70
CA TRP A 144 -4.37 8.30 -20.44
C TRP A 144 -4.67 9.38 -19.38
N LEU A 145 -3.90 10.47 -19.35
CA LEU A 145 -4.08 11.60 -18.44
C LEU A 145 -5.13 12.60 -18.97
N SER A 146 -5.07 12.89 -20.28
CA SER A 146 -5.93 13.87 -20.96
C SER A 146 -7.41 13.52 -20.83
N ALA A 147 -7.76 12.24 -21.04
CA ALA A 147 -9.14 11.78 -21.06
C ALA A 147 -9.88 11.96 -19.72
N LYS A 148 -9.13 12.09 -18.61
CA LYS A 148 -9.69 12.21 -17.26
C LYS A 148 -9.61 13.62 -16.70
N ARG A 149 -8.71 14.48 -17.19
CA ARG A 149 -8.67 15.91 -16.84
C ARG A 149 -9.90 16.70 -17.35
N THR A 150 -10.66 16.17 -18.29
CA THR A 150 -11.89 16.80 -18.82
C THR A 150 -13.13 16.50 -17.97
N ASP A 151 -13.04 15.54 -17.03
CA ASP A 151 -14.09 15.27 -16.06
C ASP A 151 -14.02 16.31 -14.94
N GLU A 152 -15.16 16.90 -14.55
CA GLU A 152 -15.22 17.88 -13.45
C GLU A 152 -15.11 17.22 -12.07
N ARG A 153 -15.19 15.88 -12.02
CA ARG A 153 -15.02 15.12 -10.78
C ARG A 153 -13.56 15.03 -10.37
N ASP A 154 -13.34 15.03 -9.06
CA ASP A 154 -12.04 14.67 -8.49
C ASP A 154 -11.64 13.26 -8.94
N TRP A 155 -10.33 13.03 -9.00
CA TRP A 155 -9.77 11.76 -9.46
C TRP A 155 -8.69 11.25 -8.52
N VAL A 156 -8.56 9.92 -8.49
CA VAL A 156 -7.55 9.19 -7.72
C VAL A 156 -6.72 8.34 -8.67
N LEU A 157 -5.41 8.34 -8.48
CA LEU A 157 -4.46 7.47 -9.16
C LEU A 157 -3.94 6.43 -8.15
N PRO A 158 -4.50 5.20 -8.12
CA PRO A 158 -4.23 4.24 -7.05
C PRO A 158 -2.82 3.64 -7.06
N ALA A 159 -2.17 3.63 -8.23
CA ALA A 159 -0.90 2.94 -8.45
C ALA A 159 0.08 3.85 -9.22
N LEU A 160 0.52 4.93 -8.56
CA LEU A 160 1.45 5.91 -9.14
C LEU A 160 2.77 5.26 -9.58
N GLU A 161 3.23 4.25 -8.85
CA GLU A 161 4.44 3.49 -9.16
C GLU A 161 4.39 2.83 -10.55
N ARG A 162 3.19 2.49 -11.06
CA ARG A 162 3.00 1.89 -12.38
C ARG A 162 3.12 2.89 -13.53
N VAL A 163 3.13 4.19 -13.23
CA VAL A 163 3.39 5.27 -14.20
C VAL A 163 4.88 5.38 -14.54
N TYR A 164 5.75 4.76 -13.73
CA TYR A 164 7.19 4.80 -13.91
C TYR A 164 7.73 3.47 -14.44
N LEU A 165 8.41 3.54 -15.58
CA LEU A 165 9.32 2.51 -16.06
C LEU A 165 10.76 3.00 -15.85
N ARG A 166 11.70 2.13 -15.48
CA ARG A 166 13.14 2.44 -15.35
C ARG A 166 13.80 2.64 -16.72
N HIS A 167 13.29 3.61 -17.47
CA HIS A 167 13.63 3.99 -18.82
C HIS A 167 13.53 5.51 -18.95
N ALA A 168 14.27 6.12 -19.89
CA ALA A 168 14.28 7.58 -20.06
C ALA A 168 12.87 8.16 -20.33
N ALA A 169 12.06 7.44 -21.11
CA ALA A 169 10.67 7.80 -21.40
C ALA A 169 9.78 7.81 -20.13
N GLY A 170 9.95 6.85 -19.23
CA GLY A 170 9.18 6.76 -17.98
C GLY A 170 9.41 7.94 -17.04
N LEU A 171 10.66 8.41 -16.94
CA LEU A 171 10.96 9.62 -16.15
C LEU A 171 10.32 10.89 -16.76
N GLY A 172 10.25 10.97 -18.09
CA GLY A 172 9.60 12.07 -18.80
C GLY A 172 8.12 12.19 -18.46
N LEU A 173 7.42 11.06 -18.46
CA LEU A 173 5.98 10.97 -18.22
C LEU A 173 5.61 11.33 -16.76
N VAL A 174 6.36 10.82 -15.77
CA VAL A 174 6.16 11.21 -14.36
C VAL A 174 6.37 12.72 -14.14
N ARG A 175 7.40 13.31 -14.77
CA ARG A 175 7.65 14.75 -14.67
C ARG A 175 6.53 15.58 -15.30
N GLN A 176 5.88 15.10 -16.35
CA GLN A 176 4.75 15.77 -16.98
C GLN A 176 3.49 15.64 -16.12
N PHE A 177 3.31 14.52 -15.44
CA PHE A 177 2.20 14.30 -14.51
C PHE A 177 2.28 15.21 -13.27
N LEU A 178 3.47 15.39 -12.69
CA LEU A 178 3.70 16.18 -11.48
C LEU A 178 3.84 17.70 -11.72
N ARG A 179 3.69 18.17 -12.95
CA ARG A 179 3.72 19.60 -13.31
C ARG A 179 2.32 20.19 -13.32
#